data_AF-A0A075K726-F1
#
_entry.id   AF-A0A075K726-F1
#
_cell.length_a   1.000
_cell.length_b   1.000
_cell.length_c   1.000
_cell.angle_alpha   90.00
_cell.angle_beta   90.00
_cell.angle_gamma   90.00
#
_symmetry.space_group_name_H-M   'P 1'
#
loop_
_entity.id
_entity.type
_entity.pdbx_description
1 polymer ?
#
loop_
_entity_poly.entity_id
_entity_poly.type
_entity_poly.pdbx_seq_one_letter_code
_entity_poly.pdbx_strand_id
1 'polypeptide(L)'
;MRRLKALLIKEFLQMRRDRLTLVMMLGLPVIQLLLFGFAINTDVKHLPTIVFDQSLQQDSRDLFSSLEASEYFDIKYVAKNFQEVNEAVDSGKAKVGIIIPPDFSESLKHGRKATAQVIVDATDSMAASSAISAAQLIGQIKSQEILLQKIQGYSGHSTEKPYDIRIRPWYNPDFVSAYYMVPGIMGVILTMTMVMITSMAIVRERERGTLEQLIVTPMKNWELMLGKIIPYSIVGYVQVTVALLVGILVFDLPIRGSIALLYGLTSLFIIASLALGLLISTVTKTQMQAMQLSFFVFLPSILLSGFMFPREAMPLFFNILGCLLPLTFYLQILRGILLKGVGISVLWPQIMALIIFIMITLTISIKKFQKKVA
;
A
#
# COMPACT_ATOMS: atom_id res chain seq x y z
N MET A 1 16.98 -6.84 -37.81
CA MET A 1 15.96 -7.88 -37.48
C MET A 1 16.57 -9.23 -37.06
N ARG A 2 17.32 -9.96 -37.92
CA ARG A 2 17.86 -11.31 -37.57
C ARG A 2 18.75 -11.33 -36.31
N ARG A 3 19.60 -10.31 -36.11
CA ARG A 3 20.52 -10.19 -34.95
C ARG A 3 19.77 -10.00 -33.63
N LEU A 4 18.83 -9.06 -33.58
CA LEU A 4 17.97 -8.83 -32.41
C LEU A 4 17.18 -10.10 -32.04
N LYS A 5 16.59 -10.77 -33.03
CA LYS A 5 15.85 -12.03 -32.81
C LYS A 5 16.72 -13.11 -32.17
N ALA A 6 17.96 -13.29 -32.63
CA ALA A 6 18.88 -14.27 -32.05
C ALA A 6 19.21 -13.96 -30.58
N LEU A 7 19.42 -12.69 -30.25
CA LEU A 7 19.70 -12.26 -28.89
C LEU A 7 18.48 -12.44 -27.97
N LEU A 8 17.27 -12.13 -28.45
CA LEU A 8 16.03 -12.40 -27.71
C LEU A 8 15.86 -13.90 -27.39
N ILE A 9 16.15 -14.77 -28.36
CA ILE A 9 16.08 -16.23 -28.17
C ILE A 9 17.11 -16.67 -27.12
N LYS A 10 18.33 -16.14 -27.16
CA LYS A 10 19.38 -16.43 -26.16
C LYS A 10 18.90 -16.09 -24.75
N GLU A 11 18.43 -14.86 -24.54
CA GLU A 11 17.98 -14.39 -23.22
C GLU A 11 16.81 -15.23 -22.69
N PHE A 12 15.82 -15.54 -23.55
CA PHE A 12 14.69 -16.38 -23.16
C PHE A 12 15.12 -17.80 -22.76
N LEU A 13 16.02 -18.42 -23.52
CA LEU A 13 16.55 -19.75 -23.20
C LEU A 13 17.36 -19.74 -21.90
N GLN A 14 18.14 -18.69 -21.66
CA GLN A 14 18.92 -18.55 -20.44
C GLN A 14 18.02 -18.40 -19.22
N MET A 15 17.00 -17.55 -19.28
CA MET A 15 16.01 -17.40 -18.21
C MET A 15 15.28 -18.70 -17.94
N ARG A 16 14.82 -19.41 -18.98
CA ARG A 16 14.09 -20.67 -18.82
C ARG A 16 14.91 -21.77 -18.16
N ARG A 17 16.24 -21.77 -18.38
CA ARG A 17 17.15 -22.76 -17.79
C ARG A 17 17.54 -22.42 -16.35
N ASP A 18 17.56 -21.14 -15.98
CA ASP A 18 17.88 -20.68 -14.62
C ASP A 18 16.66 -20.84 -13.69
N ARG A 19 16.37 -22.09 -13.30
CA ARG A 19 15.19 -22.46 -12.48
C ARG A 19 15.15 -21.69 -11.17
N LEU A 20 16.30 -21.48 -10.53
CA LEU A 20 16.39 -20.75 -9.27
C LEU A 20 15.93 -19.30 -9.47
N THR A 21 16.41 -18.66 -10.54
CA THR A 21 15.99 -17.29 -10.89
C THR A 21 14.50 -17.22 -11.21
N LEU A 22 13.95 -18.19 -11.94
CA LEU A 22 12.50 -18.25 -12.21
C LEU A 22 11.66 -18.43 -10.94
N VAL A 23 12.06 -19.32 -10.04
CA VAL A 23 11.38 -19.55 -8.75
C VAL A 23 11.45 -18.28 -7.90
N MET A 24 12.60 -17.60 -7.84
CA MET A 24 12.70 -16.32 -7.15
C MET A 24 11.85 -15.22 -7.81
N MET A 25 11.76 -15.19 -9.14
CA MET A 25 10.95 -14.21 -9.87
C MET A 25 9.44 -14.44 -9.73
N LEU A 26 8.97 -15.67 -9.50
CA LEU A 26 7.52 -15.96 -9.46
C LEU A 26 7.03 -16.37 -8.08
N GLY A 27 7.76 -17.24 -7.39
CA GLY A 27 7.38 -17.76 -6.08
C GLY A 27 7.52 -16.73 -4.97
N LEU A 28 8.65 -16.03 -4.91
CA LEU A 28 8.89 -15.04 -3.84
C LEU A 28 7.85 -13.90 -3.86
N PRO A 29 7.48 -13.31 -5.00
CA PRO A 29 6.35 -12.37 -5.09
C PRO A 29 5.03 -12.88 -4.53
N VAL A 30 4.67 -14.13 -4.83
CA VAL A 30 3.41 -14.72 -4.33
C VAL A 30 3.46 -14.84 -2.82
N ILE A 31 4.57 -15.35 -2.27
CA ILE A 31 4.77 -15.45 -0.83
C ILE A 31 4.70 -14.06 -0.19
N GLN A 32 5.39 -13.06 -0.75
CA GLN A 32 5.37 -11.69 -0.24
C GLN A 32 3.97 -11.08 -0.26
N LEU A 33 3.21 -11.28 -1.35
CA LEU A 33 1.86 -10.75 -1.47
C LEU A 33 0.91 -11.41 -0.47
N LEU A 34 1.02 -12.73 -0.26
CA LEU A 34 0.26 -13.42 0.78
C LEU A 34 0.65 -12.95 2.19
N LEU A 35 1.95 -12.93 2.49
CA LEU A 35 2.45 -12.50 3.79
C LEU A 35 2.01 -11.08 4.12
N PHE A 36 2.32 -10.10 3.26
CA PHE A 36 1.98 -8.70 3.53
C PHE A 36 0.49 -8.40 3.35
N GLY A 37 -0.19 -9.08 2.44
CA GLY A 37 -1.62 -8.91 2.23
C GLY A 37 -2.45 -9.34 3.45
N PHE A 38 -2.03 -10.39 4.17
CA PHE A 38 -2.67 -10.81 5.41
C PHE A 38 -2.09 -10.13 6.66
N ALA A 39 -0.78 -9.85 6.69
CA ALA A 39 -0.13 -9.31 7.89
C ALA A 39 -0.38 -7.82 8.10
N ILE A 40 -0.56 -7.03 7.04
CA ILE A 40 -0.75 -5.58 7.17
C ILE A 40 -2.24 -5.25 7.15
N ASN A 41 -2.82 -5.11 8.33
CA ASN A 41 -4.18 -4.61 8.51
C ASN A 41 -4.15 -3.20 9.13
N THR A 42 -4.81 -2.25 8.48
CA THR A 42 -4.91 -0.86 8.96
C THR A 42 -6.18 -0.60 9.77
N ASP A 43 -7.15 -1.51 9.69
CA ASP A 43 -8.38 -1.48 10.48
C ASP A 43 -8.24 -2.46 11.65
N VAL A 44 -7.78 -1.97 12.79
CA VAL A 44 -7.45 -2.80 13.95
C VAL A 44 -8.69 -3.04 14.81
N LYS A 45 -9.13 -4.29 14.87
CA LYS A 45 -10.25 -4.77 15.68
C LYS A 45 -9.78 -5.53 16.93
N HIS A 46 -10.71 -5.89 17.81
CA HIS A 46 -10.48 -6.69 19.02
C HIS A 46 -9.47 -6.07 19.99
N LEU A 47 -9.60 -4.77 20.24
CA LEU A 47 -8.72 -4.06 21.16
C LEU A 47 -9.08 -4.41 22.61
N PRO A 48 -8.14 -4.97 23.41
CA PRO A 48 -8.38 -5.25 24.81
C PRO A 48 -8.79 -3.98 25.55
N THR A 49 -9.98 -3.99 26.14
CA THR A 49 -10.63 -2.83 26.71
C THR A 49 -10.92 -3.04 28.19
N ILE A 50 -10.61 -2.03 29.00
CA ILE A 50 -10.99 -1.95 30.42
C ILE A 50 -12.10 -0.91 30.58
N VAL A 51 -13.11 -1.22 31.37
CA VAL A 51 -14.24 -0.31 31.63
C VAL A 51 -14.30 0.07 33.11
N PHE A 52 -14.60 1.34 33.39
CA PHE A 52 -14.91 1.84 34.72
C PHE A 52 -16.29 2.47 34.69
N ASP A 53 -17.31 1.71 35.11
CA ASP A 53 -18.70 2.15 35.16
C ASP A 53 -19.09 2.58 36.57
N GLN A 54 -19.25 3.89 36.78
CA GLN A 54 -19.75 4.43 38.04
C GLN A 54 -21.27 4.61 38.04
N SER A 55 -21.93 4.57 36.88
CA SER A 55 -23.38 4.75 36.77
C SER A 55 -24.14 3.46 37.10
N LEU A 56 -23.55 2.30 36.76
CA LEU A 56 -24.06 0.94 37.03
C LEU A 56 -25.52 0.71 36.58
N GLN A 57 -25.96 1.46 35.57
CA GLN A 57 -27.34 1.54 35.12
C GLN A 57 -27.51 0.90 33.74
N GLN A 58 -28.75 0.83 33.26
CA GLN A 58 -29.04 0.20 31.96
C GLN A 58 -28.44 0.98 30.79
N ASP A 59 -28.42 2.31 30.89
CA ASP A 59 -27.92 3.19 29.82
C ASP A 59 -26.40 3.04 29.63
N SER A 60 -25.63 2.83 30.70
CA SER A 60 -24.19 2.55 30.62
C SER A 60 -23.92 1.17 29.99
N ARG A 61 -24.69 0.14 30.39
CA ARG A 61 -24.60 -1.19 29.80
C ARG A 61 -24.93 -1.21 28.31
N ASP A 62 -25.96 -0.49 27.88
CA ASP A 62 -26.34 -0.39 26.46
C ASP A 62 -25.23 0.25 25.60
N LEU A 63 -24.54 1.27 26.13
CA LEU A 63 -23.37 1.85 25.47
C LEU A 63 -22.24 0.82 25.35
N PHE A 64 -21.91 0.09 26.41
CA PHE A 64 -20.87 -0.95 26.37
C PHE A 64 -21.22 -2.07 25.40
N SER A 65 -22.46 -2.56 25.40
CA SER A 65 -22.91 -3.58 24.45
C SER A 65 -22.79 -3.11 23.00
N SER A 66 -23.02 -1.83 22.73
CA SER A 66 -22.87 -1.25 21.40
C SER A 66 -21.40 -1.10 20.98
N LEU A 67 -20.53 -0.78 21.93
CA LEU A 67 -19.08 -0.75 21.73
C LEU A 67 -18.53 -2.15 21.45
N GLU A 68 -18.94 -3.15 22.22
CA GLU A 68 -18.52 -4.54 22.03
C GLU A 68 -19.08 -5.14 20.73
N ALA A 69 -20.34 -4.86 20.39
CA ALA A 69 -20.96 -5.31 19.14
C ALA A 69 -20.31 -4.73 17.87
N SER A 70 -19.48 -3.70 17.99
CA SER A 70 -18.74 -3.14 16.86
C SER A 70 -17.49 -3.94 16.47
N GLU A 71 -17.12 -4.96 17.26
CA GLU A 71 -15.89 -5.77 17.15
C GLU A 71 -14.58 -4.99 17.37
N TYR A 72 -14.62 -3.67 17.55
CA TYR A 72 -13.42 -2.87 17.81
C TYR A 72 -12.91 -3.02 19.26
N PHE A 73 -13.83 -3.22 20.21
CA PHE A 73 -13.53 -3.24 21.64
C PHE A 73 -13.85 -4.61 22.24
N ASP A 74 -12.85 -5.31 22.75
CA ASP A 74 -13.06 -6.49 23.57
C ASP A 74 -13.08 -6.08 25.06
N ILE A 75 -14.23 -6.02 25.70
CA ILE A 75 -14.33 -5.64 27.11
C ILE A 75 -13.90 -6.82 27.99
N LYS A 76 -12.63 -6.83 28.41
CA LYS A 76 -12.00 -7.94 29.17
C LYS A 76 -11.89 -7.66 30.67
N TYR A 77 -11.89 -6.39 31.06
CA TYR A 77 -11.62 -5.99 32.43
C TYR A 77 -12.61 -4.93 32.91
N VAL A 78 -12.96 -5.01 34.20
CA VAL A 78 -13.76 -4.01 34.89
C VAL A 78 -12.92 -3.42 36.01
N ALA A 79 -12.61 -2.14 35.92
CA ALA A 79 -11.87 -1.40 36.92
C ALA A 79 -12.79 -0.95 38.06
N LYS A 80 -12.25 -0.89 39.27
CA LYS A 80 -12.94 -0.38 40.47
C LYS A 80 -12.72 1.11 40.71
N ASN A 81 -11.65 1.66 40.14
CA ASN A 81 -11.28 3.06 40.28
C ASN A 81 -10.53 3.53 39.02
N PHE A 82 -10.36 4.84 38.90
CA PHE A 82 -9.65 5.45 37.77
C PHE A 82 -8.18 5.02 37.68
N GLN A 83 -7.54 4.73 38.80
CA GLN A 83 -6.13 4.34 38.82
C GLN A 83 -5.92 2.95 38.20
N GLU A 84 -6.82 2.00 38.43
CA GLU A 84 -6.80 0.69 37.76
C GLU A 84 -6.93 0.79 36.23
N VAL A 85 -7.70 1.77 35.74
CA VAL A 85 -7.79 2.05 34.29
C VAL A 85 -6.44 2.50 33.75
N ASN A 86 -5.81 3.48 34.40
CA ASN A 86 -4.50 3.97 33.98
C ASN A 86 -3.44 2.87 34.06
N GLU A 87 -3.36 2.12 35.16
CA GLU A 87 -2.40 1.03 35.32
C GLU A 87 -2.59 -0.06 34.26
N ALA A 88 -3.84 -0.37 33.88
CA ALA A 88 -4.11 -1.34 32.82
C ALA A 88 -3.69 -0.84 31.43
N VAL A 89 -3.88 0.46 31.14
CA VAL A 89 -3.44 1.08 29.89
C VAL A 89 -1.92 1.21 29.84
N ASP A 90 -1.30 1.72 30.91
CA ASP A 90 0.15 1.91 31.02
C ASP A 90 0.92 0.58 30.98
N SER A 91 0.38 -0.48 31.59
CA SER A 91 0.98 -1.82 31.53
C SER A 91 0.73 -2.56 30.21
N GLY A 92 -0.09 -1.99 29.31
CA GLY A 92 -0.47 -2.62 28.04
C GLY A 92 -1.44 -3.81 28.19
N LYS A 93 -1.96 -4.08 29.39
CA LYS A 93 -3.02 -5.09 29.62
C LYS A 93 -4.30 -4.74 28.88
N ALA A 94 -4.61 -3.44 28.82
CA ALA A 94 -5.67 -2.88 27.99
C ALA A 94 -5.06 -1.84 27.04
N LYS A 95 -5.61 -1.73 25.83
CA LYS A 95 -5.28 -0.68 24.86
C LYS A 95 -6.26 0.47 24.89
N VAL A 96 -7.45 0.23 25.45
CA VAL A 96 -8.52 1.21 25.58
C VAL A 96 -9.07 1.17 27.01
N GLY A 97 -9.27 2.34 27.61
CA GLY A 97 -9.99 2.53 28.86
C GLY A 97 -11.27 3.35 28.62
N ILE A 98 -12.43 2.86 29.05
CA ILE A 98 -13.69 3.59 28.94
C ILE A 98 -14.19 3.92 30.34
N ILE A 99 -14.48 5.20 30.60
CA ILE A 99 -14.92 5.68 31.91
C ILE A 99 -16.31 6.31 31.76
N ILE A 100 -17.24 5.83 32.56
CA ILE A 100 -18.60 6.38 32.66
C ILE A 100 -18.78 7.00 34.05
N PRO A 101 -19.13 8.30 34.14
CA PRO A 101 -19.33 8.98 35.42
C PRO A 101 -20.66 8.57 36.07
N PRO A 102 -20.81 8.77 37.40
CA PRO A 102 -21.99 8.30 38.13
C PRO A 102 -23.30 8.95 37.64
N ASP A 103 -23.25 10.22 37.23
CA ASP A 103 -24.39 11.02 36.76
C ASP A 103 -24.78 10.74 35.31
N PHE A 104 -24.08 9.84 34.59
CA PHE A 104 -24.29 9.57 33.16
C PHE A 104 -25.76 9.30 32.82
N SER A 105 -26.37 8.31 33.48
CA SER A 105 -27.76 7.92 33.23
C SER A 105 -28.77 8.98 33.68
N GLU A 106 -28.47 9.71 34.77
CA GLU A 106 -29.32 10.80 35.24
C GLU A 106 -29.32 11.97 34.26
N SER A 107 -28.14 12.33 33.75
CA SER A 107 -27.93 13.35 32.73
C SER A 107 -28.68 12.99 31.44
N LEU A 108 -28.60 11.73 31.00
CA LEU A 108 -29.38 11.25 29.85
C LEU A 108 -30.89 11.40 30.07
N LYS A 109 -31.43 10.97 31.23
CA LYS A 109 -32.87 11.07 31.54
C LYS A 109 -33.37 12.52 31.58
N HIS A 110 -32.57 13.44 32.12
CA HIS A 110 -32.93 14.85 32.24
C HIS A 110 -32.65 15.68 30.98
N GLY A 111 -32.23 15.07 29.87
CA GLY A 111 -31.90 15.85 28.65
C GLY A 111 -30.63 16.67 28.75
N ARG A 112 -29.79 16.41 29.76
CA ARG A 112 -28.47 17.01 29.91
C ARG A 112 -27.44 16.22 29.10
N LYS A 113 -26.31 16.86 28.78
CA LYS A 113 -25.19 16.22 28.08
C LYS A 113 -24.53 15.21 29.01
N ALA A 114 -24.67 13.91 28.73
CA ALA A 114 -23.93 12.86 29.41
C ALA A 114 -22.58 12.64 28.71
N THR A 115 -21.49 12.58 29.49
CA THR A 115 -20.14 12.42 28.97
C THR A 115 -19.59 11.04 29.32
N ALA A 116 -19.17 10.28 28.32
CA ALA A 116 -18.32 9.10 28.50
C ALA A 116 -16.92 9.45 28.00
N GLN A 117 -15.88 9.00 28.71
CA GLN A 117 -14.49 9.23 28.35
C GLN A 117 -13.90 7.95 27.79
N VAL A 118 -13.20 8.05 26.66
CA VAL A 118 -12.44 6.95 26.06
C VAL A 118 -10.97 7.37 26.04
N ILE A 119 -10.15 6.62 26.77
CA ILE A 119 -8.70 6.72 26.83
C ILE A 119 -8.13 5.63 25.93
N VAL A 120 -7.16 5.97 25.08
CA VAL A 120 -6.59 5.04 24.11
C VAL A 120 -5.06 5.16 24.15
N ASP A 121 -4.37 4.01 24.24
CA ASP A 121 -2.91 3.96 24.07
C ASP A 121 -2.54 4.27 22.62
N ALA A 122 -2.08 5.50 22.39
CA ALA A 122 -1.69 6.01 21.08
C ALA A 122 -0.24 5.71 20.68
N THR A 123 0.46 4.84 21.42
CA THR A 123 1.81 4.37 21.04
C THR A 123 1.76 3.61 19.71
N ASP A 124 0.66 2.89 19.46
CA ASP A 124 0.30 2.38 18.15
C ASP A 124 -0.78 3.28 17.53
N SER A 125 -0.35 4.16 16.62
CA SER A 125 -1.22 5.15 15.97
C SER A 125 -2.34 4.51 15.13
N MET A 126 -2.10 3.33 14.55
CA MET A 126 -3.10 2.65 13.72
C MET A 126 -4.21 2.07 14.60
N ALA A 127 -3.83 1.34 15.65
CA ALA A 127 -4.78 0.82 16.63
C ALA A 127 -5.59 1.93 17.30
N ALA A 128 -4.92 3.03 17.67
CA ALA A 128 -5.58 4.15 18.31
C ALA A 128 -6.54 4.89 17.39
N SER A 129 -6.18 5.08 16.12
CA SER A 129 -7.06 5.73 15.14
C SER A 129 -8.33 4.92 14.88
N SER A 130 -8.23 3.58 14.79
CA SER A 130 -9.40 2.69 14.70
C SER A 130 -10.29 2.81 15.93
N ALA A 131 -9.72 2.74 17.14
CA ALA A 131 -10.46 2.87 18.39
C ALA A 131 -11.20 4.22 18.50
N ILE A 132 -10.50 5.33 18.26
CA ILE A 132 -11.08 6.67 18.35
C ILE A 132 -12.22 6.84 17.35
N SER A 133 -12.02 6.40 16.11
CA SER A 133 -13.03 6.51 15.06
C SER A 133 -14.28 5.68 15.39
N ALA A 134 -14.10 4.44 15.86
CA ALA A 134 -15.20 3.58 16.27
C ALA A 134 -15.99 4.15 17.45
N ALA A 135 -15.29 4.60 18.51
CA ALA A 135 -15.92 5.21 19.68
C ALA A 135 -16.72 6.48 19.32
N GLN A 136 -16.19 7.33 18.46
CA GLN A 136 -16.88 8.54 17.99
C GLN A 136 -18.14 8.20 17.18
N LEU A 137 -18.05 7.25 16.25
CA LEU A 137 -19.17 6.83 15.42
C LEU A 137 -20.29 6.23 16.27
N ILE A 138 -19.97 5.36 17.21
CA ILE A 138 -20.94 4.73 18.11
C ILE A 138 -21.57 5.76 19.05
N GLY A 139 -20.78 6.69 19.59
CA GLY A 139 -21.28 7.81 20.38
C GLY A 139 -22.24 8.71 19.60
N GLN A 140 -21.98 8.96 18.32
CA GLN A 140 -22.89 9.72 17.44
C GLN A 140 -24.20 8.98 17.16
N ILE A 141 -24.14 7.67 16.87
CA ILE A 141 -25.33 6.84 16.65
C ILE A 141 -26.20 6.83 17.91
N LYS A 142 -25.63 6.56 19.09
CA LYS A 142 -26.37 6.55 20.36
C LYS A 142 -26.97 7.90 20.71
N SER A 143 -26.22 8.98 20.52
CA SER A 143 -26.72 10.34 20.72
C SER A 143 -27.93 10.62 19.83
N GLN A 144 -27.89 10.16 18.57
CA GLN A 144 -28.98 10.33 17.61
C GLN A 144 -30.22 9.48 17.97
N GLU A 145 -30.04 8.24 18.39
CA GLU A 145 -31.12 7.36 18.87
C GLU A 145 -31.88 7.98 20.05
N ILE A 146 -31.14 8.44 21.07
CA ILE A 146 -31.72 9.06 22.27
C ILE A 146 -32.47 10.36 21.93
N LEU A 147 -31.95 11.15 20.99
CA LEU A 147 -32.59 12.38 20.54
C LEU A 147 -33.90 12.10 19.79
N LEU A 148 -33.94 11.07 18.94
CA LEU A 148 -35.15 10.64 18.23
C LEU A 148 -36.23 10.10 19.18
N GLN A 149 -35.85 9.29 20.17
CA GLN A 149 -36.78 8.78 21.19
C GLN A 149 -37.44 9.92 21.98
N LYS A 150 -36.68 10.96 22.35
CA LYS A 150 -37.22 12.12 23.09
C LYS A 150 -38.16 12.98 22.27
N ILE A 151 -37.85 13.19 20.98
CA ILE A 151 -38.71 13.97 20.08
C ILE A 151 -40.05 13.25 19.86
N GLN A 152 -40.02 11.94 19.63
CA GLN A 152 -41.23 11.13 19.47
C GLN A 152 -42.09 11.08 20.74
N GLY A 153 -41.47 11.17 21.94
CA GLY A 153 -42.17 11.14 23.21
C GLY A 153 -42.89 12.44 23.62
N TYR A 154 -42.52 13.59 23.07
CA TYR A 154 -43.06 14.91 23.49
C TYR A 154 -43.97 15.60 22.47
N SER A 155 -43.78 15.36 21.17
CA SER A 155 -44.46 16.16 20.14
C SER A 155 -44.69 15.32 18.89
N GLY A 156 -45.95 15.13 18.48
CA GLY A 156 -46.31 14.56 17.17
C GLY A 156 -45.91 15.41 15.95
N HIS A 157 -44.94 16.31 16.11
CA HIS A 157 -44.36 17.14 15.07
C HIS A 157 -42.94 16.64 14.80
N SER A 158 -42.76 16.03 13.63
CA SER A 158 -41.45 15.64 13.12
C SER A 158 -40.55 16.87 13.02
N THR A 159 -39.69 17.10 14.00
CA THR A 159 -38.59 18.05 13.86
C THR A 159 -37.60 17.44 12.88
N GLU A 160 -37.65 17.91 11.64
CA GLU A 160 -36.64 17.60 10.64
C GLU A 160 -35.26 17.92 11.21
N LYS A 161 -34.31 16.99 11.04
CA LYS A 161 -32.93 17.16 11.53
C LYS A 161 -32.37 18.44 10.89
N PRO A 162 -31.86 19.42 11.66
CA PRO A 162 -31.38 20.70 11.11
C PRO A 162 -30.20 20.53 10.14
N TYR A 163 -29.48 19.41 10.21
CA TYR A 163 -28.48 19.00 9.23
C TYR A 163 -28.60 17.50 8.93
N ASP A 164 -28.69 17.13 7.65
CA ASP A 164 -28.65 15.74 7.16
C ASP A 164 -27.32 15.52 6.41
N ILE A 165 -26.25 15.24 7.15
CA ILE A 165 -24.92 14.95 6.58
C ILE A 165 -24.87 13.47 6.21
N ARG A 166 -24.95 13.17 4.91
CA ARG A 166 -24.87 11.81 4.38
C ARG A 166 -23.44 11.47 3.99
N ILE A 167 -22.71 10.80 4.88
CA ILE A 167 -21.35 10.35 4.63
C ILE A 167 -21.42 9.05 3.81
N ARG A 168 -20.85 9.08 2.61
CA ARG A 168 -20.70 7.90 1.75
C ARG A 168 -19.25 7.79 1.30
N PRO A 169 -18.50 6.76 1.73
CA PRO A 169 -17.21 6.46 1.14
C PRO A 169 -17.37 6.22 -0.37
N TRP A 170 -16.60 6.95 -1.17
CA TRP A 170 -16.73 6.87 -2.63
C TRP A 170 -16.07 5.61 -3.22
N TYR A 171 -14.97 5.18 -2.59
CA TYR A 171 -14.23 3.95 -2.91
C TYR A 171 -13.98 3.18 -1.61
N ASN A 172 -14.00 1.85 -1.67
CA ASN A 172 -13.77 0.96 -0.53
C ASN A 172 -14.70 1.25 0.69
N PRO A 173 -16.03 1.04 0.56
CA PRO A 173 -16.98 1.33 1.64
C PRO A 173 -16.76 0.51 2.91
N ASP A 174 -16.23 -0.70 2.76
CA ASP A 174 -15.97 -1.64 3.86
C ASP A 174 -14.55 -1.48 4.45
N PHE A 175 -13.82 -0.43 4.03
CA PHE A 175 -12.47 -0.12 4.53
C PHE A 175 -11.47 -1.28 4.45
N VAL A 176 -11.63 -2.21 3.50
CA VAL A 176 -10.77 -3.38 3.32
C VAL A 176 -9.32 -2.94 3.05
N SER A 177 -8.41 -3.17 4.01
CA SER A 177 -7.01 -2.75 3.91
C SER A 177 -6.29 -3.40 2.72
N ALA A 178 -6.64 -4.65 2.39
CA ALA A 178 -6.05 -5.38 1.27
C ALA A 178 -6.22 -4.64 -0.07
N TYR A 179 -7.32 -3.90 -0.27
CA TYR A 179 -7.56 -3.14 -1.50
C TYR A 179 -6.51 -2.04 -1.71
N TYR A 180 -5.97 -1.46 -0.62
CA TYR A 180 -4.88 -0.48 -0.69
C TYR A 180 -3.50 -1.13 -0.76
N MET A 181 -3.29 -2.20 0.03
CA MET A 181 -2.00 -2.86 0.21
C MET A 181 -1.58 -3.68 -1.00
N VAL A 182 -2.47 -4.51 -1.56
CA VAL A 182 -2.13 -5.43 -2.66
C VAL A 182 -1.59 -4.69 -3.90
N PRO A 183 -2.25 -3.64 -4.43
CA PRO A 183 -1.68 -2.86 -5.53
C PRO A 183 -0.34 -2.19 -5.16
N GLY A 184 -0.19 -1.79 -3.90
CA GLY A 184 1.06 -1.26 -3.36
C GLY A 184 2.21 -2.26 -3.47
N ILE A 185 2.00 -3.45 -2.91
CA ILE A 185 2.95 -4.56 -2.90
C ILE A 185 3.29 -5.00 -4.33
N MET A 186 2.31 -5.05 -5.24
CA MET A 186 2.54 -5.32 -6.67
C MET A 186 3.60 -4.39 -7.27
N GLY A 187 3.45 -3.08 -7.07
CA GLY A 187 4.40 -2.08 -7.56
C GLY A 187 5.79 -2.22 -6.91
N VAL A 188 5.82 -2.48 -5.60
CA VAL A 188 7.07 -2.70 -4.86
C VAL A 188 7.81 -3.93 -5.38
N ILE A 189 7.12 -5.05 -5.54
CA ILE A 189 7.68 -6.29 -6.07
C ILE A 189 8.27 -6.06 -7.45
N LEU A 190 7.51 -5.44 -8.36
CA LEU A 190 7.98 -5.16 -9.72
C LEU A 190 9.20 -4.23 -9.72
N THR A 191 9.23 -3.23 -8.84
CA THR A 191 10.41 -2.36 -8.71
C THR A 191 11.62 -3.18 -8.28
N MET A 192 11.47 -3.98 -7.23
CA MET A 192 12.53 -4.82 -6.68
C MET A 192 13.09 -5.76 -7.74
N THR A 193 12.21 -6.50 -8.40
CA THR A 193 12.58 -7.54 -9.36
C THR A 193 13.19 -6.92 -10.61
N MET A 194 12.50 -5.99 -11.26
CA MET A 194 12.94 -5.43 -12.54
C MET A 194 14.25 -4.67 -12.40
N VAL A 195 14.38 -3.80 -11.38
CA VAL A 195 15.60 -3.00 -11.15
C VAL A 195 16.77 -3.91 -10.78
N MET A 196 16.57 -4.87 -9.86
CA MET A 196 17.67 -5.72 -9.37
C MET A 196 18.15 -6.71 -10.44
N ILE A 197 17.23 -7.33 -11.18
CA ILE A 197 17.60 -8.28 -12.23
C ILE A 197 18.33 -7.58 -13.37
N THR A 198 17.85 -6.42 -13.83
CA THR A 198 18.52 -5.71 -14.93
C THR A 198 19.82 -5.04 -14.50
N SER A 199 19.95 -4.60 -13.25
CA SER A 199 21.23 -4.09 -12.75
C SER A 199 22.31 -5.16 -12.73
N MET A 200 21.94 -6.40 -12.40
CA MET A 200 22.84 -7.55 -12.46
C MET A 200 23.07 -8.08 -13.87
N ALA A 201 22.13 -7.92 -14.81
CA ALA A 201 22.17 -8.60 -16.10
C ALA A 201 23.44 -8.30 -16.93
N ILE A 202 23.87 -7.03 -17.01
CA ILE A 202 25.10 -6.64 -17.72
C ILE A 202 26.35 -7.01 -16.92
N VAL A 203 26.30 -6.85 -15.60
CA VAL A 203 27.43 -7.14 -14.71
C VAL A 203 27.73 -8.64 -14.68
N ARG A 204 26.70 -9.49 -14.70
CA ARG A 204 26.80 -10.95 -14.82
C ARG A 204 27.47 -11.35 -16.13
N GLU A 205 27.20 -10.65 -17.23
CA GLU A 205 27.89 -10.91 -18.51
C GLU A 205 29.36 -10.49 -18.46
N ARG A 206 29.69 -9.41 -17.73
CA ARG A 206 31.08 -8.96 -17.50
C ARG A 206 31.86 -9.97 -16.67
N GLU A 207 31.32 -10.37 -15.52
CA GLU A 207 31.98 -11.33 -14.61
C GLU A 207 32.16 -12.71 -15.26
N ARG A 208 31.27 -13.11 -16.16
CA ARG A 208 31.39 -14.36 -16.92
C ARG A 208 32.30 -14.28 -18.15
N GLY A 209 32.92 -13.13 -18.42
CA GLY A 209 33.77 -12.91 -19.60
C GLY A 209 33.02 -12.85 -20.94
N THR A 210 31.70 -13.04 -20.95
CA THR A 210 30.87 -13.02 -22.16
C THR A 210 30.64 -11.60 -22.72
N LEU A 211 30.93 -10.56 -21.93
CA LEU A 211 30.76 -9.18 -22.35
C LEU A 211 31.72 -8.82 -23.50
N GLU A 212 32.94 -9.36 -23.51
CA GLU A 212 33.91 -9.12 -24.59
C GLU A 212 33.40 -9.68 -25.93
N GLN A 213 32.84 -10.89 -25.90
CA GLN A 213 32.20 -11.51 -27.06
C GLN A 213 31.02 -10.66 -27.59
N LEU A 214 30.23 -10.07 -26.68
CA LEU A 214 29.13 -9.16 -27.01
C LEU A 214 29.62 -7.83 -27.62
N ILE A 215 30.71 -7.26 -27.11
CA ILE A 215 31.25 -5.98 -27.59
C ILE A 215 31.81 -6.10 -29.02
N VAL A 216 32.42 -7.23 -29.36
CA VAL A 216 32.98 -7.53 -30.69
C VAL A 216 31.89 -7.81 -31.73
N THR A 217 30.65 -8.11 -31.30
CA THR A 217 29.53 -8.19 -32.25
C THR A 217 29.22 -6.82 -32.87
N PRO A 218 28.86 -6.76 -34.18
CA PRO A 218 28.48 -5.53 -34.87
C PRO A 218 27.05 -5.08 -34.49
N MET A 219 26.72 -5.09 -33.20
CA MET A 219 25.46 -4.63 -32.63
C MET A 219 25.60 -3.21 -32.07
N LYS A 220 24.58 -2.38 -32.27
CA LYS A 220 24.54 -1.03 -31.67
C LYS A 220 24.16 -1.14 -30.18
N ASN A 221 24.58 -0.18 -29.35
CA ASN A 221 24.32 -0.20 -27.90
C ASN A 221 22.82 -0.27 -27.56
N TRP A 222 21.98 0.44 -28.31
CA TRP A 222 20.53 0.40 -28.13
C TRP A 222 19.91 -0.95 -28.50
N GLU A 223 20.47 -1.68 -29.47
CA GLU A 223 20.00 -3.02 -29.85
C GLU A 223 20.29 -4.04 -28.74
N LEU A 224 21.43 -3.92 -28.07
CA LEU A 224 21.79 -4.73 -26.90
C LEU A 224 20.85 -4.45 -25.72
N MET A 225 20.55 -3.17 -25.45
CA MET A 225 19.64 -2.78 -24.38
C MET A 225 18.21 -3.25 -24.63
N LEU A 226 17.66 -3.04 -25.84
CA LEU A 226 16.34 -3.58 -26.22
C LEU A 226 16.30 -5.12 -26.11
N GLY A 227 17.42 -5.74 -26.45
CA GLY A 227 17.66 -7.16 -26.28
C GLY A 227 17.42 -7.70 -24.88
N LYS A 228 17.66 -6.89 -23.85
CA LYS A 228 17.36 -7.22 -22.44
C LYS A 228 15.99 -6.72 -22.01
N ILE A 229 15.59 -5.52 -22.45
CA ILE A 229 14.30 -4.95 -22.06
C ILE A 229 13.14 -5.85 -22.48
N ILE A 230 13.11 -6.34 -23.73
CA ILE A 230 11.97 -7.12 -24.24
C ILE A 230 11.77 -8.44 -23.46
N PRO A 231 12.79 -9.30 -23.24
CA PRO A 231 12.59 -10.54 -22.48
C PRO A 231 12.23 -10.29 -21.02
N TYR A 232 12.85 -9.33 -20.35
CA TYR A 232 12.53 -9.01 -18.96
C TYR A 232 11.15 -8.32 -18.82
N SER A 233 10.68 -7.60 -19.84
CA SER A 233 9.31 -7.08 -19.84
C SER A 233 8.26 -8.18 -19.82
N ILE A 234 8.51 -9.32 -20.49
CA ILE A 234 7.61 -10.48 -20.43
C ILE A 234 7.54 -11.01 -19.00
N VAL A 235 8.68 -11.09 -18.29
CA VAL A 235 8.71 -11.49 -16.88
C VAL A 235 7.88 -10.52 -16.02
N GLY A 236 8.01 -9.22 -16.24
CA GLY A 236 7.22 -8.20 -15.54
C GLY A 236 5.72 -8.39 -15.78
N TYR A 237 5.30 -8.68 -17.00
CA TYR A 237 3.89 -8.99 -17.28
C TYR A 237 3.42 -10.25 -16.56
N VAL A 238 4.21 -11.33 -16.57
CA VAL A 238 3.85 -12.54 -15.84
C VAL A 238 3.72 -12.25 -14.34
N GLN A 239 4.62 -11.47 -13.76
CA GLN A 239 4.52 -11.05 -12.35
C GLN A 239 3.25 -10.25 -12.07
N VAL A 240 2.90 -9.30 -12.93
CA VAL A 240 1.66 -8.52 -12.80
C VAL A 240 0.45 -9.43 -12.89
N THR A 241 0.43 -10.36 -13.86
CA THR A 241 -0.67 -11.33 -14.01
C THR A 241 -0.82 -12.20 -12.77
N VAL A 242 0.27 -12.77 -12.26
CA VAL A 242 0.25 -13.60 -11.05
C VAL A 242 -0.23 -12.80 -9.86
N ALA A 243 0.30 -11.59 -9.66
CA ALA A 243 -0.07 -10.77 -8.53
C ALA A 243 -1.52 -10.27 -8.60
N LEU A 244 -2.04 -9.96 -9.80
CA LEU A 244 -3.46 -9.69 -10.02
C LEU A 244 -4.32 -10.91 -9.71
N LEU A 245 -3.94 -12.10 -10.18
CA LEU A 245 -4.68 -13.33 -9.90
C LEU A 245 -4.75 -13.60 -8.40
N VAL A 246 -3.65 -13.46 -7.67
CA VAL A 246 -3.66 -13.61 -6.21
C VAL A 246 -4.53 -12.52 -5.57
N GLY A 247 -4.42 -11.27 -6.02
CA GLY A 247 -5.27 -10.17 -5.54
C GLY A 247 -6.77 -10.47 -5.70
N ILE A 248 -7.19 -10.96 -6.86
CA ILE A 248 -8.60 -11.28 -7.15
C ILE A 248 -9.05 -12.52 -6.38
N LEU A 249 -8.27 -13.60 -6.40
CA LEU A 249 -8.68 -14.92 -5.90
C LEU A 249 -8.55 -15.08 -4.39
N VAL A 250 -7.64 -14.34 -3.75
CA VAL A 250 -7.33 -14.47 -2.31
C VAL A 250 -7.82 -13.28 -1.51
N PHE A 251 -7.82 -12.08 -2.09
CA PHE A 251 -8.14 -10.83 -1.40
C PHE A 251 -9.37 -10.12 -1.96
N ASP A 252 -10.13 -10.78 -2.83
CA ASP A 252 -11.33 -10.24 -3.48
C ASP A 252 -11.13 -8.84 -4.10
N LEU A 253 -9.92 -8.59 -4.62
CA LEU A 253 -9.53 -7.27 -5.11
C LEU A 253 -10.42 -6.87 -6.30
N PRO A 254 -11.17 -5.76 -6.20
CA PRO A 254 -12.03 -5.33 -7.29
C PRO A 254 -11.20 -4.81 -8.47
N ILE A 255 -11.65 -5.14 -9.69
CA ILE A 255 -11.14 -4.56 -10.93
C ILE A 255 -12.25 -3.68 -11.51
N ARG A 256 -12.20 -2.38 -11.20
CA ARG A 256 -13.20 -1.42 -11.68
C ARG A 256 -12.89 -0.84 -13.06
N GLY A 257 -11.62 -0.83 -13.46
CA GLY A 257 -11.15 -0.23 -14.71
C GLY A 257 -10.83 -1.25 -15.81
N SER A 258 -10.30 -0.75 -16.93
CA SER A 258 -9.91 -1.59 -18.06
C SER A 258 -8.60 -2.32 -17.81
N ILE A 259 -8.62 -3.66 -17.89
CA ILE A 259 -7.44 -4.51 -17.81
C ILE A 259 -6.47 -4.18 -18.95
N ALA A 260 -6.96 -3.93 -20.16
CA ALA A 260 -6.10 -3.57 -21.29
C ALA A 260 -5.33 -2.26 -21.02
N LEU A 261 -6.01 -1.26 -20.45
CA LEU A 261 -5.36 -0.01 -20.04
C LEU A 261 -4.32 -0.26 -18.93
N LEU A 262 -4.64 -1.12 -17.95
CA LEU A 262 -3.72 -1.48 -16.87
C LEU A 262 -2.43 -2.07 -17.42
N TYR A 263 -2.50 -3.06 -18.31
CA TYR A 263 -1.32 -3.67 -18.92
C TYR A 263 -0.57 -2.67 -19.80
N GLY A 264 -1.28 -1.84 -20.57
CA GLY A 264 -0.68 -0.78 -21.38
C GLY A 264 0.14 0.20 -20.55
N LEU A 265 -0.39 0.69 -19.43
CA LEU A 265 0.35 1.64 -18.57
C LEU A 265 1.40 0.95 -17.69
N THR A 266 1.18 -0.31 -17.32
CA THR A 266 2.19 -1.13 -16.65
C THR A 266 3.42 -1.34 -17.53
N SER A 267 3.25 -1.39 -18.85
CA SER A 267 4.38 -1.43 -19.80
C SER A 267 5.35 -0.26 -19.61
N LEU A 268 4.85 0.95 -19.39
CA LEU A 268 5.66 2.14 -19.15
C LEU A 268 6.46 1.98 -17.87
N PHE A 269 5.81 1.52 -16.81
CA PHE A 269 6.47 1.30 -15.53
C PHE A 269 7.53 0.19 -15.59
N ILE A 270 7.26 -0.92 -16.26
CA ILE A 270 8.23 -1.99 -16.50
C ILE A 270 9.44 -1.42 -17.25
N ILE A 271 9.23 -0.71 -18.36
CA ILE A 271 10.33 -0.11 -19.14
C ILE A 271 11.12 0.89 -18.29
N ALA A 272 10.46 1.72 -17.49
CA ALA A 272 11.10 2.66 -16.57
C ALA A 272 12.00 1.96 -15.55
N SER A 273 11.48 0.90 -14.90
CA SER A 273 12.21 0.12 -13.90
C SER A 273 13.40 -0.64 -14.52
N LEU A 274 13.23 -1.20 -15.71
CA LEU A 274 14.31 -1.87 -16.44
C LEU A 274 15.38 -0.85 -16.89
N ALA A 275 14.97 0.34 -17.36
CA ALA A 275 15.90 1.41 -17.72
C ALA A 275 16.73 1.85 -16.52
N LEU A 276 16.11 1.96 -15.33
CA LEU A 276 16.78 2.32 -14.09
C LEU A 276 17.80 1.25 -13.66
N GLY A 277 17.43 -0.03 -13.71
CA GLY A 277 18.37 -1.12 -13.43
C GLY A 277 19.53 -1.15 -14.43
N LEU A 278 19.26 -0.96 -15.73
CA LEU A 278 20.32 -0.82 -16.72
C LEU A 278 21.24 0.37 -16.44
N LEU A 279 20.72 1.52 -16.01
CA LEU A 279 21.54 2.66 -15.61
C LEU A 279 22.48 2.29 -14.45
N ILE A 280 21.97 1.63 -13.41
CA ILE A 280 22.75 1.13 -12.27
C ILE A 280 23.86 0.17 -12.73
N SER A 281 23.57 -0.69 -13.71
CA SER A 281 24.58 -1.62 -14.25
C SER A 281 25.76 -0.92 -14.94
N THR A 282 25.55 0.31 -15.47
CA THR A 282 26.63 1.05 -16.16
C THR A 282 27.69 1.58 -15.20
N VAL A 283 27.35 1.80 -13.94
CA VAL A 283 28.25 2.36 -12.91
C VAL A 283 28.80 1.32 -11.94
N THR A 284 28.35 0.07 -12.04
CA THR A 284 28.76 -1.01 -11.13
C THR A 284 29.70 -2.00 -11.81
N LYS A 285 30.57 -2.61 -11.00
CA LYS A 285 31.60 -3.56 -11.46
C LYS A 285 31.27 -5.00 -11.09
N THR A 286 30.61 -5.23 -9.95
CA THR A 286 30.29 -6.58 -9.44
C THR A 286 28.79 -6.75 -9.19
N GLN A 287 28.30 -8.00 -9.25
CA GLN A 287 26.87 -8.29 -8.98
C GLN A 287 26.46 -7.85 -7.58
N MET A 288 27.34 -8.01 -6.58
CA MET A 288 27.09 -7.54 -5.21
C MET A 288 26.94 -6.03 -5.13
N GLN A 289 27.76 -5.26 -5.86
CA GLN A 289 27.65 -3.81 -5.91
C GLN A 289 26.35 -3.37 -6.61
N ALA A 290 25.97 -4.05 -7.70
CA ALA A 290 24.69 -3.81 -8.38
C ALA A 290 23.49 -4.09 -7.46
N MET A 291 23.56 -5.16 -6.67
CA MET A 291 22.54 -5.48 -5.67
C MET A 291 22.41 -4.38 -4.62
N GLN A 292 23.52 -3.98 -4.00
CA GLN A 292 23.54 -2.94 -2.96
C GLN A 292 22.99 -1.61 -3.47
N LEU A 293 23.40 -1.18 -4.67
CA LEU A 293 22.91 0.07 -5.27
C LEU A 293 21.43 -0.03 -5.66
N SER A 294 20.96 -1.21 -6.09
CA SER A 294 19.53 -1.45 -6.35
C SER A 294 18.72 -1.35 -5.05
N PHE A 295 19.22 -1.92 -3.94
CA PHE A 295 18.59 -1.77 -2.62
C PHE A 295 18.58 -0.32 -2.13
N PHE A 296 19.66 0.41 -2.36
CA PHE A 296 19.75 1.83 -2.03
C PHE A 296 18.72 2.69 -2.79
N VAL A 297 18.34 2.30 -4.01
CA VAL A 297 17.26 2.97 -4.77
C VAL A 297 15.88 2.46 -4.37
N PHE A 298 15.77 1.16 -4.08
CA PHE A 298 14.52 0.50 -3.72
C PHE A 298 13.94 1.00 -2.40
N LEU A 299 14.76 1.12 -1.36
CA LEU A 299 14.28 1.46 -0.01
C LEU A 299 13.67 2.87 0.05
N PRO A 300 14.31 3.93 -0.49
CA PRO A 300 13.66 5.23 -0.66
C PRO A 300 12.42 5.18 -1.56
N SER A 301 12.41 4.33 -2.59
CA SER A 301 11.23 4.17 -3.46
C SER A 301 10.01 3.68 -2.70
N ILE A 302 10.17 2.70 -1.80
CA ILE A 302 9.07 2.23 -0.95
C ILE A 302 8.56 3.37 -0.05
N LEU A 303 9.47 4.07 0.63
CA LEU A 303 9.13 5.07 1.63
C LEU A 303 8.47 6.32 1.04
N LEU A 304 8.91 6.75 -0.15
CA LEU A 304 8.52 8.02 -0.77
C LEU A 304 7.41 7.88 -1.84
N SER A 305 7.09 6.66 -2.27
CA SER A 305 6.12 6.43 -3.34
C SER A 305 4.66 6.63 -2.97
N GLY A 306 4.33 6.77 -1.69
CA GLY A 306 2.95 6.71 -1.23
C GLY A 306 2.45 5.29 -0.96
N PHE A 307 3.37 4.32 -0.80
CA PHE A 307 3.02 2.97 -0.37
C PHE A 307 2.92 2.88 1.16
N MET A 308 4.02 3.17 1.88
CA MET A 308 4.05 3.07 3.34
C MET A 308 3.47 4.31 4.02
N PHE A 309 3.80 5.50 3.51
CA PHE A 309 3.38 6.78 4.09
C PHE A 309 2.57 7.60 3.08
N PRO A 310 1.46 8.23 3.49
CA PRO A 310 0.71 9.14 2.62
C PRO A 310 1.60 10.28 2.12
N ARG A 311 1.56 10.58 0.81
CA ARG A 311 2.40 11.64 0.24
C ARG A 311 1.94 13.04 0.64
N GLU A 312 0.66 13.17 0.95
CA GLU A 312 0.02 14.41 1.41
C GLU A 312 0.57 14.84 2.78
N ALA A 313 1.05 13.89 3.59
CA ALA A 313 1.67 14.16 4.89
C ALA A 313 3.19 14.42 4.79
N MET A 314 3.80 14.29 3.60
CA MET A 314 5.25 14.45 3.45
C MET A 314 5.66 15.93 3.39
N PRO A 315 6.76 16.32 4.06
CA PRO A 315 7.39 17.61 3.83
C PRO A 315 7.77 17.80 2.36
N LEU A 316 7.74 19.06 1.89
CA LEU A 316 7.92 19.42 0.49
C LEU A 316 9.17 18.77 -0.15
N PHE A 317 10.30 18.76 0.57
CA PHE A 317 11.54 18.15 0.10
C PHE A 317 11.38 16.67 -0.29
N PHE A 318 10.81 15.87 0.60
CA PHE A 318 10.61 14.44 0.37
C PHE A 318 9.52 14.16 -0.66
N ASN A 319 8.49 15.01 -0.71
CA ASN A 319 7.45 14.92 -1.73
C ASN A 319 8.03 15.10 -3.15
N ILE A 320 8.90 16.10 -3.34
CA ILE A 320 9.60 16.34 -4.61
C ILE A 320 10.55 15.18 -4.94
N LEU A 321 11.31 14.68 -3.95
CA LEU A 321 12.23 13.56 -4.17
C LEU A 321 11.48 12.29 -4.58
N GLY A 322 10.30 12.05 -4.02
CA GLY A 322 9.41 10.96 -4.44
C GLY A 322 8.95 11.08 -5.89
N CYS A 323 8.81 12.29 -6.44
CA CYS A 323 8.48 12.51 -7.85
C CYS A 323 9.60 12.13 -8.83
N LEU A 324 10.81 11.82 -8.35
CA LEU A 324 11.88 11.27 -9.18
C LEU A 324 11.77 9.75 -9.37
N LEU A 325 10.87 9.09 -8.63
CA LEU A 325 10.80 7.64 -8.56
C LEU A 325 9.61 7.13 -9.39
N PRO A 326 9.82 6.17 -10.30
CA PRO A 326 8.74 5.69 -11.18
C PRO A 326 7.63 4.99 -10.41
N LEU A 327 7.95 4.36 -9.28
CA LEU A 327 6.98 3.68 -8.42
C LEU A 327 5.86 4.63 -7.96
N THR A 328 6.19 5.87 -7.65
CA THR A 328 5.24 6.91 -7.21
C THR A 328 4.08 7.13 -8.19
N PHE A 329 4.39 7.20 -9.48
CA PHE A 329 3.39 7.40 -10.53
C PHE A 329 2.66 6.10 -10.84
N TYR A 330 3.36 4.97 -10.76
CA TYR A 330 2.76 3.67 -11.01
C TYR A 330 1.73 3.27 -9.96
N LEU A 331 1.96 3.56 -8.67
CA LEU A 331 0.98 3.30 -7.62
C LEU A 331 -0.32 4.10 -7.83
N GLN A 332 -0.21 5.33 -8.31
CA GLN A 332 -1.39 6.15 -8.67
C GLN A 332 -2.15 5.56 -9.86
N ILE A 333 -1.44 5.07 -10.87
CA ILE A 333 -2.04 4.37 -12.03
C ILE A 333 -2.73 3.08 -11.58
N LEU A 334 -2.03 2.22 -10.83
CA LEU A 334 -2.56 0.94 -10.33
C LEU A 334 -3.83 1.14 -9.52
N ARG A 335 -3.79 2.00 -8.49
CA ARG A 335 -4.96 2.28 -7.65
C ARG A 335 -6.06 3.02 -8.43
N GLY A 336 -5.68 3.91 -9.35
CA GLY A 336 -6.61 4.61 -10.23
C GLY A 336 -7.42 3.66 -11.11
N ILE A 337 -6.78 2.66 -11.70
CA ILE A 337 -7.46 1.70 -12.57
C ILE A 337 -8.20 0.63 -11.76
N LEU A 338 -7.53 0.00 -10.80
CA LEU A 338 -8.10 -1.13 -10.05
C LEU A 338 -9.25 -0.67 -9.15
N LEU A 339 -9.02 0.36 -8.33
CA LEU A 339 -9.97 0.79 -7.30
C LEU A 339 -10.91 1.89 -7.76
N LYS A 340 -10.44 2.82 -8.61
CA LYS A 340 -11.26 3.97 -9.04
C LYS A 340 -11.89 3.81 -10.42
N GLY A 341 -11.38 2.90 -11.26
CA GLY A 341 -11.85 2.72 -12.63
C GLY A 341 -11.59 3.91 -13.56
N VAL A 342 -10.60 4.76 -13.24
CA VAL A 342 -10.34 5.97 -14.05
C VAL A 342 -9.56 5.65 -15.33
N GLY A 343 -9.81 6.46 -16.37
CA GLY A 343 -9.15 6.35 -17.68
C GLY A 343 -7.95 7.27 -17.85
N ILE A 344 -7.46 7.35 -19.10
CA ILE A 344 -6.30 8.16 -19.49
C ILE A 344 -6.51 9.65 -19.21
N SER A 345 -7.74 10.15 -19.30
CA SER A 345 -8.08 11.56 -19.04
C SER A 345 -7.68 12.04 -17.64
N VAL A 346 -7.64 11.13 -16.66
CA VAL A 346 -7.20 11.43 -15.29
C VAL A 346 -5.73 11.05 -15.09
N LEU A 347 -5.26 10.00 -15.77
CA LEU A 347 -3.94 9.42 -15.57
C LEU A 347 -2.82 10.04 -16.44
N TRP A 348 -3.15 10.98 -17.33
CA TRP A 348 -2.17 11.58 -18.23
C TRP A 348 -0.94 12.20 -17.54
N PRO A 349 -1.03 12.82 -16.33
CA PRO A 349 0.16 13.37 -15.68
C PRO A 349 1.15 12.27 -15.28
N GLN A 350 0.65 11.15 -14.75
CA GLN A 350 1.45 10.00 -14.36
C GLN A 350 2.08 9.32 -15.59
N ILE A 351 1.32 9.22 -16.68
CA ILE A 351 1.81 8.70 -17.96
C ILE A 351 2.97 9.57 -18.48
N MET A 352 2.79 10.89 -18.50
CA MET A 352 3.84 11.82 -18.94
C MET A 352 5.08 11.75 -18.07
N ALA A 353 4.92 11.70 -16.74
CA ALA A 353 6.04 11.56 -15.83
C ALA A 353 6.85 10.28 -16.08
N LEU A 354 6.18 9.14 -16.31
CA LEU A 354 6.86 7.89 -16.65
C LEU A 354 7.56 7.96 -18.01
N ILE A 355 6.94 8.56 -19.03
CA ILE A 355 7.57 8.75 -20.35
C ILE A 355 8.84 9.61 -20.23
N ILE A 356 8.77 10.74 -19.53
CA ILE A 356 9.91 11.62 -19.29
C ILE A 356 11.02 10.85 -18.55
N PHE A 357 10.67 10.10 -17.51
CA PHE A 357 11.61 9.29 -16.76
C PHE A 357 12.30 8.24 -17.64
N ILE A 358 11.56 7.53 -18.49
CA ILE A 358 12.09 6.55 -19.44
C ILE A 358 13.07 7.22 -20.39
N MET A 359 12.67 8.34 -21.00
CA MET A 359 13.49 9.07 -21.97
C MET A 359 14.81 9.54 -21.36
N ILE A 360 14.77 10.13 -20.17
CA ILE A 360 15.96 10.60 -19.45
C ILE A 360 16.85 9.41 -19.10
N THR A 361 16.30 8.40 -18.42
CA THR A 361 17.06 7.26 -17.89
C THR A 361 17.69 6.41 -18.99
N LEU A 362 16.95 6.13 -20.08
CA LEU A 362 17.49 5.41 -21.23
C LEU A 362 18.55 6.22 -21.96
N THR A 363 18.34 7.53 -22.15
CA THR A 363 19.33 8.39 -22.83
C THR A 363 20.65 8.43 -22.05
N ILE A 364 20.58 8.60 -20.73
CA ILE A 364 21.79 8.57 -19.87
C ILE A 364 22.46 7.20 -19.94
N SER A 365 21.68 6.12 -19.86
CA SER A 365 22.21 4.76 -19.92
C SER A 365 22.91 4.46 -21.24
N ILE A 366 22.31 4.83 -22.38
CA ILE A 366 22.90 4.63 -23.73
C ILE A 366 24.19 5.43 -23.86
N LYS A 367 24.23 6.68 -23.37
CA LYS A 367 25.43 7.54 -23.42
C LYS A 367 26.55 7.04 -22.51
N LYS A 368 26.22 6.55 -21.31
CA LYS A 368 27.18 6.01 -20.35
C LYS A 368 27.68 4.62 -20.73
N PHE A 369 26.89 3.85 -21.47
CA PHE A 369 27.31 2.54 -21.97
C PHE A 369 28.39 2.71 -23.05
N GLN A 370 29.64 2.84 -22.62
CA GLN A 370 30.79 2.87 -23.53
C GLN A 370 31.25 1.44 -23.81
N LYS A 371 31.38 1.10 -25.09
CA LYS A 371 32.01 -0.15 -25.56
C LYS A 371 33.54 -0.07 -25.38
N LYS A 372 34.03 0.07 -24.15
CA LYS A 372 35.46 -0.03 -23.85
C LYS A 372 35.66 -0.98 -22.69
N VAL A 373 36.43 -2.03 -22.95
CA VAL A 373 37.10 -2.81 -21.92
C VAL A 373 38.19 -1.89 -21.36
N ALA A 374 38.26 -1.77 -20.04
CA ALA A 374 39.29 -0.99 -19.35
C ALA A 374 40.65 -1.66 -19.50
#